data_AF-A0AAV1HUI1-F1
#
_entry.id   AF-A0AAV1HUI1-F1
#
_cell.length_a   1.000
_cell.length_b   1.000
_cell.length_c   1.000
_cell.angle_alpha   90.00
_cell.angle_beta   90.00
_cell.angle_gamma   90.00
#
_symmetry.space_group_name_H-M   'P 1'
#
loop_
_entity.id
_entity.type
_entity.pdbx_description
1 polymer ?
#
loop_
_entity_poly.entity_id
_entity_poly.type
_entity_poly.pdbx_seq_one_letter_code
_entity_poly.pdbx_strand_id
1 'polypeptide(L)'
;MSDGGLQGEGAGLRDLPQVLVDRIVRAALETMKPKEAARLAITSASLRAAIASHRMYWRSFSAKHAFLPSQENQAENVLRQAPEGDWWFSWYMQRMHTRWLVRRTVQRFLDFLGPQSAAAFKMGASLIDLDDFESKTRFGLPWQVWELYRYRNGQAGGRERAVFVGFSRLLPLHEILDAHGLQQLTRPFCLRNSEDDDTMVPITTEFEGRKRFYAGESGSIYLGTDFQNVKVADSLVAWLQKWLI
;
A
#
# COMPACT_ATOMS: atom_id res chain seq x y z
N MET A 1 -13.73 46.17 29.89
CA MET A 1 -13.25 46.60 28.56
C MET A 1 -12.44 45.43 28.03
N SER A 2 -12.95 44.80 26.98
CA SER A 2 -12.52 43.49 26.50
C SER A 2 -11.40 43.65 25.49
N ASP A 3 -10.25 43.01 25.75
CA ASP A 3 -9.16 42.89 24.79
C ASP A 3 -9.57 41.96 23.64
N GLY A 4 -9.61 42.51 22.44
CA GLY A 4 -9.86 41.80 21.19
C GLY A 4 -8.59 41.09 20.71
N GLY A 5 -8.57 39.76 20.81
CA GLY A 5 -7.55 38.93 20.21
C GLY A 5 -7.63 38.96 18.69
N LEU A 6 -6.56 39.43 18.03
CA LEU A 6 -6.33 39.19 16.60
C LEU A 6 -5.85 37.74 16.42
N GLN A 7 -6.80 36.82 16.27
CA GLN A 7 -6.55 35.52 15.66
C GLN A 7 -6.43 35.73 14.14
N GLY A 8 -5.20 35.92 13.65
CA GLY A 8 -4.92 35.86 12.23
C GLY A 8 -4.88 34.40 11.77
N GLU A 9 -5.99 33.89 11.24
CA GLU A 9 -5.97 32.70 10.39
C GLU A 9 -5.14 33.05 9.14
N GLY A 10 -3.91 32.53 9.07
CA GLY A 10 -3.04 32.76 7.92
C GLY A 10 -3.63 32.15 6.66
N ALA A 11 -3.90 32.98 5.65
CA ALA A 11 -4.30 32.56 4.31
C ALA A 11 -3.30 31.50 3.80
N GLY A 12 -3.79 30.29 3.58
CA GLY A 12 -2.96 29.18 3.13
C GLY A 12 -2.68 29.28 1.64
N LEU A 13 -1.69 28.56 1.15
CA LEU A 13 -1.44 28.37 -0.30
C LEU A 13 -2.68 27.90 -1.10
N ARG A 14 -3.75 27.42 -0.43
CA ARG A 14 -5.02 27.01 -1.03
C ARG A 14 -5.90 28.19 -1.45
N ASP A 15 -5.65 29.37 -0.87
CA ASP A 15 -6.44 30.58 -1.09
C ASP A 15 -5.80 31.48 -2.17
N LEU A 16 -4.67 31.04 -2.74
CA LEU A 16 -3.98 31.75 -3.80
C LEU A 16 -4.55 31.39 -5.19
N PRO A 17 -4.57 32.35 -6.13
CA PRO A 17 -4.87 32.06 -7.52
C PRO A 17 -3.94 30.98 -8.10
N GLN A 18 -4.50 30.04 -8.86
CA GLN A 18 -3.77 28.88 -9.40
C GLN A 18 -2.48 29.25 -10.16
N VAL A 19 -2.51 30.34 -10.94
CA VAL A 19 -1.36 30.86 -11.70
C VAL A 19 -0.19 31.24 -10.78
N LEU A 20 -0.48 31.74 -9.58
CA LEU A 20 0.50 32.11 -8.57
C LEU A 20 1.07 30.86 -7.88
N VAL A 21 0.23 29.87 -7.59
CA VAL A 21 0.68 28.56 -7.06
C VAL A 21 1.63 27.87 -8.05
N ASP A 22 1.29 27.86 -9.34
CA ASP A 22 2.13 27.24 -10.38
C ASP A 22 3.49 27.93 -10.52
N ARG A 23 3.53 29.27 -10.40
CA ARG A 23 4.79 30.04 -10.41
C ARG A 23 5.62 29.78 -9.17
N ILE A 24 5.00 29.66 -7.99
CA ILE A 24 5.70 29.35 -6.73
C ILE A 24 6.28 27.93 -6.78
N VAL A 25 5.52 26.95 -7.27
CA VAL A 25 5.99 25.56 -7.43
C VAL A 25 7.13 25.50 -8.45
N ARG A 26 6.99 26.19 -9.59
CA ARG A 26 8.02 26.21 -10.64
C ARG A 26 9.30 26.92 -10.16
N ALA A 27 9.18 28.10 -9.55
CA ALA A 27 10.32 28.82 -8.98
C ALA A 27 10.99 28.04 -7.85
N ALA A 28 10.23 27.36 -6.98
CA ALA A 28 10.79 26.50 -5.95
C ALA A 28 11.57 25.31 -6.56
N LEU A 29 11.07 24.70 -7.63
CA LEU A 29 11.76 23.62 -8.34
C LEU A 29 12.99 24.10 -9.14
N GLU A 30 12.99 25.34 -9.62
CA GLU A 30 14.10 25.93 -10.37
C GLU A 30 15.23 26.46 -9.47
N THR A 31 14.93 26.82 -8.23
CA THR A 31 15.90 27.45 -7.30
C THR A 31 16.33 26.55 -6.15
N MET A 32 15.50 25.59 -5.74
CA MET A 32 15.84 24.68 -4.65
C MET A 32 16.60 23.47 -5.17
N LYS A 33 17.46 22.91 -4.30
CA LYS A 33 18.00 21.58 -4.56
C LYS A 33 16.82 20.59 -4.59
N PRO A 34 16.82 19.58 -5.47
CA PRO A 34 15.70 18.63 -5.61
C PRO A 34 15.21 18.03 -4.27
N LYS A 35 16.14 17.81 -3.33
CA LYS A 35 15.89 17.33 -1.96
C LYS A 35 15.03 18.27 -1.10
N GLU A 36 15.18 19.58 -1.26
CA GLU A 36 14.46 20.60 -0.49
C GLU A 36 13.05 20.80 -1.05
N ALA A 37 12.91 20.82 -2.37
CA ALA A 37 11.61 20.92 -3.04
C ALA A 37 10.69 19.74 -2.69
N ALA A 38 11.23 18.52 -2.58
CA ALA A 38 10.43 17.37 -2.18
C ALA A 38 10.14 17.31 -0.68
N ARG A 39 11.05 17.76 0.19
CA ARG A 39 10.73 17.93 1.62
C ARG A 39 9.58 18.92 1.80
N LEU A 40 9.59 20.01 1.03
CA LEU A 40 8.50 20.99 0.99
C LEU A 40 7.20 20.38 0.45
N ALA A 41 7.26 19.53 -0.57
CA ALA A 41 6.10 18.80 -1.07
C ALA A 41 5.54 17.80 -0.05
N ILE A 42 6.39 17.13 0.72
CA ILE A 42 5.98 16.15 1.73
C ILE A 42 5.27 16.85 2.91
N THR A 43 5.75 18.01 3.33
CA THR A 43 5.19 18.75 4.46
C THR A 43 3.98 19.59 4.07
N SER A 44 3.96 20.18 2.87
CA SER A 44 2.89 21.08 2.44
C SER A 44 1.70 20.33 1.83
N ALA A 45 0.59 20.31 2.58
CA ALA A 45 -0.69 19.77 2.10
C ALA A 45 -1.24 20.52 0.88
N SER A 46 -0.88 21.79 0.71
CA SER A 46 -1.28 22.64 -0.41
C SER A 46 -0.47 22.35 -1.67
N LEU A 47 0.84 22.08 -1.53
CA LEU A 47 1.67 21.64 -2.66
C LEU A 47 1.23 20.25 -3.16
N ARG A 48 0.88 19.34 -2.25
CA ARG A 48 0.30 18.03 -2.59
C ARG A 48 -1.03 18.15 -3.33
N ALA A 49 -1.90 19.08 -2.92
CA ALA A 49 -3.16 19.36 -3.59
C ALA A 49 -2.96 19.96 -5.00
N ALA A 50 -2.01 20.89 -5.15
CA ALA A 50 -1.64 21.49 -6.44
C ALA A 50 -1.00 20.47 -7.40
N ILE A 51 -0.17 19.56 -6.90
CA ILE A 51 0.40 18.46 -7.70
C ILE A 51 -0.69 17.46 -8.11
N ALA A 52 -1.64 17.15 -7.22
CA ALA A 52 -2.74 16.25 -7.51
C ALA A 52 -3.73 16.80 -8.56
N SER A 53 -3.91 18.12 -8.64
CA SER A 53 -4.74 18.75 -9.69
C SER A 53 -4.08 18.72 -11.07
N HIS A 54 -2.76 18.50 -11.13
CA HIS A 54 -1.97 18.51 -12.37
C HIS A 54 -1.59 17.10 -12.85
N ARG A 55 -2.61 16.28 -13.14
CA ARG A 55 -2.48 14.89 -13.68
C ARG A 55 -1.56 14.76 -14.90
N MET A 56 -1.48 15.77 -15.75
CA MET A 56 -0.66 15.74 -16.98
C MET A 56 0.84 15.92 -16.70
N TYR A 57 1.20 16.74 -15.71
CA TYR A 57 2.59 16.95 -15.31
C TYR A 57 3.22 15.65 -14.80
N TRP A 58 2.47 14.90 -13.98
CA TRP A 58 2.90 13.61 -13.47
C TRP A 58 3.08 12.56 -14.57
N ARG A 59 2.15 12.51 -15.54
CA ARG A 59 2.26 11.61 -16.70
C ARG A 59 3.47 11.92 -17.56
N SER A 60 3.72 13.18 -17.90
CA SER A 60 4.88 13.57 -18.69
C SER A 60 6.19 13.30 -17.96
N PHE A 61 6.22 13.50 -16.65
CA PHE A 61 7.39 13.21 -15.82
C PHE A 61 7.65 11.69 -15.73
N SER A 62 6.63 10.88 -15.42
CA SER A 62 6.75 9.42 -15.38
C SER A 62 7.08 8.78 -16.73
N ALA A 63 6.58 9.34 -17.84
CA ALA A 63 6.89 8.89 -19.20
C ALA A 63 8.35 9.20 -19.59
N LYS A 64 8.88 10.36 -19.16
CA LYS A 64 10.26 10.77 -19.43
C LYS A 64 11.29 9.93 -18.64
N HIS A 65 10.87 9.31 -17.54
CA HIS A 65 11.70 8.47 -16.67
C HIS A 65 11.31 6.97 -16.71
N ALA A 66 10.61 6.54 -17.77
CA ALA A 66 10.34 5.13 -18.13
C ALA A 66 9.81 4.21 -17.01
N PHE A 67 8.77 4.64 -16.29
CA PHE A 67 8.02 3.74 -15.39
C PHE A 67 6.87 3.07 -16.16
N LEU A 68 7.17 1.98 -16.89
CA LEU A 68 6.14 1.13 -17.50
C LEU A 68 5.73 -0.02 -16.55
N PRO A 69 4.47 -0.50 -16.62
CA PRO A 69 3.88 -1.39 -15.61
C PRO A 69 4.36 -2.85 -15.65
N SER A 70 5.17 -3.24 -16.64
CA SER A 70 5.47 -4.65 -16.92
C SER A 70 6.76 -5.17 -16.28
N GLN A 71 7.43 -4.39 -15.43
CA GLN A 71 8.75 -4.74 -14.91
C GLN A 71 8.87 -4.38 -13.41
N GLU A 72 8.11 -5.06 -12.54
CA GLU A 72 8.25 -4.90 -11.07
C GLU A 72 9.69 -5.21 -10.59
N ASN A 73 10.43 -6.07 -11.31
CA ASN A 73 11.86 -6.36 -11.07
C ASN A 73 12.85 -5.33 -11.66
N GLN A 74 12.42 -4.41 -12.53
CA GLN A 74 13.31 -3.32 -12.99
C GLN A 74 13.34 -2.15 -12.04
N ALA A 75 12.35 -1.99 -11.15
CA ALA A 75 12.33 -0.83 -10.26
C ALA A 75 13.49 -0.84 -9.26
N GLU A 76 13.94 -2.02 -8.81
CA GLU A 76 15.18 -2.17 -8.05
C GLU A 76 16.44 -1.86 -8.88
N ASN A 77 16.44 -2.21 -10.17
CA ASN A 77 17.54 -1.88 -11.09
C ASN A 77 17.60 -0.37 -11.42
N VAL A 78 16.44 0.29 -11.52
CA VAL A 78 16.34 1.75 -11.71
C VAL A 78 16.86 2.50 -10.47
N LEU A 79 16.63 1.98 -9.26
CA LEU A 79 17.20 2.54 -8.03
C LEU A 79 18.72 2.41 -7.96
N ARG A 80 19.28 1.33 -8.50
CA ARG A 80 20.75 1.10 -8.59
C ARG A 80 21.43 1.93 -9.68
N GLN A 81 20.70 2.32 -10.71
CA GLN A 81 21.22 3.09 -11.86
C GLN A 81 20.91 4.60 -11.76
N ALA A 82 20.16 5.04 -10.75
CA ALA A 82 19.88 6.45 -10.55
C ALA A 82 21.18 7.21 -10.23
N PRO A 83 21.45 8.37 -10.87
CA PRO A 83 22.61 9.19 -10.53
C PRO A 83 22.62 9.50 -9.03
N GLU A 84 23.80 9.53 -8.43
CA GLU A 84 24.01 9.78 -6.99
C GLU A 84 23.35 11.11 -6.58
N GLY A 85 22.09 11.04 -6.14
CA GLY A 85 21.27 12.22 -5.84
C GLY A 85 19.76 12.01 -6.01
N ASP A 86 19.35 11.11 -6.91
CA ASP A 86 17.94 10.98 -7.32
C ASP A 86 17.25 9.68 -6.83
N TRP A 87 18.01 8.77 -6.20
CA TRP A 87 17.50 7.47 -5.74
C TRP A 87 16.31 7.60 -4.78
N TRP A 88 16.33 8.59 -3.88
CA TRP A 88 15.25 8.79 -2.89
C TRP A 88 13.96 9.29 -3.55
N PHE A 89 14.09 10.07 -4.63
CA PHE A 89 12.96 10.58 -5.37
C PHE A 89 12.34 9.45 -6.20
N SER A 90 13.15 8.67 -6.94
CA SER A 90 12.69 7.46 -7.64
C SER A 90 12.01 6.47 -6.68
N TRP A 91 12.59 6.25 -5.50
CA TRP A 91 11.99 5.43 -4.45
C TRP A 91 10.64 5.97 -3.98
N TYR A 92 10.55 7.28 -3.73
CA TYR A 92 9.30 7.93 -3.33
C TYR A 92 8.22 7.83 -4.41
N MET A 93 8.58 8.11 -5.67
CA MET A 93 7.71 8.01 -6.83
C MET A 93 7.13 6.61 -6.97
N GLN A 94 8.00 5.60 -6.89
CA GLN A 94 7.61 4.20 -6.92
C GLN A 94 6.63 3.90 -5.79
N ARG A 95 6.91 4.32 -4.55
CA ARG A 95 5.98 4.12 -3.43
C ARG A 95 4.64 4.81 -3.67
N MET A 96 4.59 6.04 -4.17
CA MET A 96 3.32 6.72 -4.45
C MET A 96 2.54 6.03 -5.58
N HIS A 97 3.22 5.60 -6.63
CA HIS A 97 2.62 4.87 -7.75
C HIS A 97 2.01 3.54 -7.27
N THR A 98 2.81 2.75 -6.56
CA THR A 98 2.40 1.55 -5.84
C THR A 98 1.15 1.79 -5.00
N ARG A 99 1.15 2.86 -4.19
CA ARG A 99 0.00 3.17 -3.32
C ARG A 99 -1.25 3.42 -4.11
N TRP A 100 -1.14 4.25 -5.14
CA TRP A 100 -2.25 4.54 -6.03
C TRP A 100 -2.76 3.27 -6.71
N LEU A 101 -1.87 2.41 -7.20
CA LEU A 101 -2.21 1.17 -7.90
C LEU A 101 -2.91 0.18 -6.98
N VAL A 102 -2.38 -0.06 -5.77
CA VAL A 102 -3.00 -0.94 -4.76
C VAL A 102 -4.39 -0.41 -4.41
N ARG A 103 -4.51 0.86 -4.03
CA ARG A 103 -5.81 1.45 -3.64
C ARG A 103 -6.83 1.39 -4.77
N ARG A 104 -6.42 1.72 -5.99
CA ARG A 104 -7.31 1.65 -7.16
C ARG A 104 -7.76 0.22 -7.45
N THR A 105 -6.85 -0.75 -7.35
CA THR A 105 -7.16 -2.17 -7.59
C THR A 105 -8.09 -2.70 -6.50
N VAL A 106 -7.81 -2.39 -5.24
CA VAL A 106 -8.68 -2.75 -4.11
C VAL A 106 -10.05 -2.11 -4.25
N GLN A 107 -10.15 -0.82 -4.61
CA GLN A 107 -11.46 -0.18 -4.81
C GLN A 107 -12.26 -0.87 -5.92
N ARG A 108 -11.64 -1.14 -7.08
CA ARG A 108 -12.30 -1.91 -8.15
C ARG A 108 -12.75 -3.29 -7.70
N PHE A 109 -11.95 -3.94 -6.87
CA PHE A 109 -12.29 -5.23 -6.28
C PHE A 109 -13.48 -5.12 -5.34
N LEU A 110 -13.52 -4.11 -4.47
CA LEU A 110 -14.68 -3.83 -3.61
C LEU A 110 -15.94 -3.56 -4.42
N ASP A 111 -15.84 -2.82 -5.53
CA ASP A 111 -16.97 -2.53 -6.43
C ASP A 111 -17.48 -3.78 -7.16
N PHE A 112 -16.61 -4.77 -7.38
CA PHE A 112 -16.95 -6.05 -7.99
C PHE A 112 -17.59 -7.03 -6.99
N LEU A 113 -17.22 -6.94 -5.71
CA LEU A 113 -17.80 -7.77 -4.67
C LEU A 113 -19.29 -7.45 -4.44
N GLY A 114 -20.05 -8.46 -4.00
CA GLY A 114 -21.42 -8.24 -3.53
C GLY A 114 -21.47 -7.22 -2.37
N PRO A 115 -22.57 -6.46 -2.21
CA PRO A 115 -22.64 -5.37 -1.23
C PRO A 115 -22.32 -5.77 0.21
N GLN A 116 -22.74 -6.97 0.61
CA GLN A 116 -22.43 -7.53 1.94
C GLN A 116 -20.92 -7.77 2.12
N SER A 117 -20.27 -8.40 1.14
CA SER A 117 -18.83 -8.67 1.18
C SER A 117 -18.00 -7.39 1.17
N ALA A 118 -18.43 -6.39 0.40
CA ALA A 118 -17.78 -5.08 0.34
C ALA A 118 -17.94 -4.30 1.65
N ALA A 119 -19.15 -4.32 2.24
CA ALA A 119 -19.44 -3.65 3.51
C ALA A 119 -18.71 -4.29 4.71
N ALA A 120 -18.34 -5.57 4.62
CA ALA A 120 -17.59 -6.26 5.66
C ALA A 120 -16.16 -5.74 5.82
N PHE A 121 -15.62 -4.97 4.87
CA PHE A 121 -14.27 -4.44 4.96
C PHE A 121 -14.13 -3.38 6.05
N LYS A 122 -13.12 -3.56 6.91
CA LYS A 122 -12.79 -2.62 7.97
C LYS A 122 -12.05 -1.40 7.41
N MET A 123 -12.12 -0.31 8.17
CA MET A 123 -11.24 0.85 7.93
C MET A 123 -9.77 0.43 7.99
N GLY A 124 -8.93 1.21 7.30
CA GLY A 124 -7.49 0.98 7.26
C GLY A 124 -6.83 1.00 8.64
N ALA A 125 -5.78 0.20 8.80
CA ALA A 125 -4.98 0.13 10.02
C ALA A 125 -4.21 1.44 10.24
N SER A 126 -4.00 1.80 11.52
CA SER A 126 -3.11 2.90 11.85
C SER A 126 -1.64 2.50 11.59
N LEU A 127 -0.74 3.50 11.53
CA LEU A 127 0.70 3.21 11.41
C LEU A 127 1.20 2.44 12.64
N ILE A 128 0.66 2.75 13.82
CA ILE A 128 1.01 2.07 15.08
C ILE A 128 0.63 0.59 15.02
N ASP A 129 -0.55 0.26 14.49
CA ASP A 129 -0.99 -1.15 14.36
C ASP A 129 -0.10 -1.94 13.38
N LEU A 130 0.35 -1.30 12.30
CA LEU A 130 1.25 -1.92 11.32
C LEU A 130 2.64 -2.15 11.91
N ASP A 131 3.20 -1.15 12.60
CA ASP A 131 4.51 -1.26 13.25
C ASP A 131 4.48 -2.30 14.39
N ASP A 132 3.40 -2.35 15.17
CA ASP A 132 3.19 -3.36 16.22
C ASP A 132 3.08 -4.78 15.63
N PHE A 133 2.37 -4.92 14.50
CA PHE A 133 2.27 -6.18 13.78
C PHE A 133 3.64 -6.70 13.35
N GLU A 134 4.41 -5.88 12.63
CA GLU A 134 5.74 -6.28 12.12
C GLU A 134 6.71 -6.59 13.27
N SER A 135 6.63 -5.82 14.36
CA SER A 135 7.46 -6.03 15.55
C SER A 135 7.14 -7.36 16.26
N LYS A 136 5.84 -7.68 16.43
CA LYS A 136 5.40 -8.92 17.10
C LYS A 136 5.60 -10.17 16.27
N THR A 137 5.41 -10.07 14.96
CA THR A 137 5.60 -11.20 14.03
C THR A 137 7.05 -11.38 13.60
N ARG A 138 7.89 -10.34 13.77
CA ARG A 138 9.24 -10.24 13.16
C ARG A 138 9.20 -10.47 11.65
N PHE A 139 8.09 -10.13 11.03
CA PHE A 139 7.83 -10.28 9.60
C PHE A 139 7.61 -8.89 9.00
N GLY A 140 8.45 -8.50 8.04
CA GLY A 140 8.27 -7.25 7.32
C GLY A 140 7.16 -7.41 6.28
N LEU A 141 6.05 -6.70 6.41
CA LEU A 141 4.98 -6.80 5.43
C LEU A 141 5.47 -6.28 4.08
N PRO A 142 5.28 -7.04 2.99
CA PRO A 142 5.57 -6.53 1.66
C PRO A 142 4.80 -5.24 1.41
N TRP A 143 5.43 -4.30 0.70
CA TRP A 143 4.89 -2.95 0.52
C TRP A 143 3.45 -2.89 -0.03
N GLN A 144 3.05 -3.84 -0.88
CA GLN A 144 1.67 -3.93 -1.38
C GLN A 144 0.69 -4.35 -0.30
N VAL A 145 1.07 -5.34 0.50
CA VAL A 145 0.29 -5.90 1.60
C VAL A 145 0.19 -4.90 2.74
N TRP A 146 1.30 -4.23 3.07
CA TRP A 146 1.33 -3.12 4.00
C TRP A 146 0.35 -2.02 3.59
N GLU A 147 0.33 -1.62 2.31
CA GLU A 147 -0.60 -0.60 1.83
C GLU A 147 -2.05 -1.10 1.76
N LEU A 148 -2.28 -2.39 1.46
CA LEU A 148 -3.60 -3.01 1.57
C LEU A 148 -4.15 -2.83 2.97
N TYR A 149 -3.41 -3.25 4.00
CA TYR A 149 -3.85 -3.14 5.39
C TYR A 149 -4.03 -1.70 5.85
N ARG A 150 -3.16 -0.79 5.40
CA ARG A 150 -3.33 0.65 5.64
C ARG A 150 -4.59 1.20 4.98
N TYR A 151 -5.01 0.68 3.84
CA TYR A 151 -6.22 1.15 3.16
C TYR A 151 -7.49 0.47 3.69
N ARG A 152 -7.42 -0.83 3.97
CA ARG A 152 -8.50 -1.68 4.48
C ARG A 152 -7.92 -2.81 5.35
N ASN A 153 -8.22 -2.78 6.65
CA ASN A 153 -7.66 -3.73 7.61
C ASN A 153 -8.46 -5.05 7.70
N GLY A 154 -8.48 -5.81 6.60
CA GLY A 154 -9.24 -7.05 6.53
C GLY A 154 -10.76 -6.86 6.53
N GLN A 155 -11.47 -7.96 6.79
CA GLN A 155 -12.92 -7.98 6.92
C GLN A 155 -13.34 -8.31 8.36
N ALA A 156 -14.45 -7.73 8.81
CA ALA A 156 -15.05 -8.05 10.09
C ALA A 156 -15.37 -9.55 10.19
N GLY A 157 -15.06 -10.16 11.34
CA GLY A 157 -15.47 -11.52 11.66
C GLY A 157 -16.97 -11.56 11.98
N GLY A 158 -17.66 -12.62 11.53
CA GLY A 158 -19.09 -12.81 11.77
C GLY A 158 -19.65 -13.99 10.98
N ARG A 159 -20.85 -14.47 11.35
CA ARG A 159 -21.55 -15.59 10.66
C ARG A 159 -22.04 -15.25 9.25
N GLU A 160 -21.85 -14.01 8.81
CA GLU A 160 -22.27 -13.55 7.51
C GLU A 160 -21.31 -14.07 6.44
N ARG A 161 -21.86 -14.53 5.31
CA ARG A 161 -21.14 -15.09 4.15
C ARG A 161 -20.35 -14.01 3.37
N ALA A 162 -19.74 -13.06 4.05
CA ALA A 162 -18.88 -12.07 3.43
C ALA A 162 -17.64 -12.78 2.87
N VAL A 163 -17.56 -12.82 1.55
CA VAL A 163 -16.52 -13.52 0.80
C VAL A 163 -15.59 -12.50 0.18
N PHE A 164 -14.29 -12.72 0.34
CA PHE A 164 -13.24 -12.05 -0.40
C PHE A 164 -12.91 -12.85 -1.67
N VAL A 165 -11.84 -13.63 -1.64
CA VAL A 165 -11.30 -14.36 -2.78
C VAL A 165 -11.51 -15.85 -2.57
N GLY A 166 -12.11 -16.54 -3.55
CA GLY A 166 -12.30 -18.00 -3.50
C GLY A 166 -13.00 -18.47 -2.22
N PHE A 167 -14.05 -17.75 -1.80
CA PHE A 167 -14.82 -18.01 -0.56
C PHE A 167 -14.05 -17.87 0.76
N SER A 168 -12.83 -17.36 0.72
CA SER A 168 -12.06 -16.99 1.92
C SER A 168 -12.42 -15.59 2.41
N ARG A 169 -12.11 -15.28 3.68
CA ARG A 169 -12.20 -13.94 4.26
C ARG A 169 -10.81 -13.34 4.39
N LEU A 170 -10.64 -12.05 4.11
CA LEU A 170 -9.38 -11.34 4.36
C LEU A 170 -9.22 -11.12 5.88
N LEU A 171 -8.15 -11.65 6.47
CA LEU A 171 -7.89 -11.53 7.91
C LEU A 171 -7.43 -10.12 8.25
N PRO A 172 -8.03 -9.46 9.26
CA PRO A 172 -7.47 -8.28 9.91
C PRO A 172 -6.14 -8.58 10.61
N LEU A 173 -5.27 -7.57 10.76
CA LEU A 173 -3.95 -7.72 11.38
C LEU A 173 -3.98 -8.37 12.78
N HIS A 174 -4.91 -7.96 13.64
CA HIS A 174 -5.03 -8.52 14.99
C HIS A 174 -5.37 -10.01 14.97
N GLU A 175 -6.21 -10.48 14.04
CA GLU A 175 -6.54 -11.90 13.93
C GLU A 175 -5.35 -12.71 13.41
N ILE A 176 -4.51 -12.10 12.57
CA ILE A 176 -3.24 -12.70 12.14
C ILE A 176 -2.30 -12.83 13.35
N LEU A 177 -2.24 -11.84 14.23
CA LEU A 177 -1.48 -11.89 15.48
C LEU A 177 -2.04 -12.91 16.48
N ASP A 178 -3.35 -13.02 16.62
CA ASP A 178 -3.97 -14.00 17.50
C ASP A 178 -3.69 -15.43 17.02
N ALA A 179 -3.77 -15.65 15.70
CA ALA A 179 -3.33 -16.89 15.08
C ALA A 179 -1.83 -17.16 15.30
N HIS A 180 -1.00 -16.11 15.31
CA HIS A 180 0.43 -16.21 15.63
C HIS A 180 0.67 -16.68 17.05
N GLY A 181 0.00 -16.06 18.03
CA GLY A 181 0.14 -16.40 19.45
C GLY A 181 -0.29 -17.83 19.76
N LEU A 182 -1.34 -18.33 19.09
CA LEU A 182 -1.81 -19.70 19.24
C LEU A 182 -0.91 -20.73 18.54
N GLN A 183 -0.32 -20.39 17.40
CA GLN A 183 0.53 -21.32 16.63
C GLN A 183 1.95 -21.46 17.19
N GLN A 184 2.51 -20.45 17.86
CA GLN A 184 3.82 -20.60 18.55
C GLN A 184 3.87 -21.78 19.55
N LEU A 185 2.70 -22.25 20.02
CA LEU A 185 2.58 -23.39 20.93
C LEU A 185 2.57 -24.76 20.21
N THR A 186 2.40 -24.81 18.88
CA THR A 186 2.18 -26.08 18.15
C THR A 186 2.85 -26.20 16.77
N ARG A 187 3.09 -25.13 15.99
CA ARG A 187 3.77 -25.15 14.66
C ARG A 187 4.39 -23.78 14.29
N PRO A 188 5.44 -23.71 13.44
CA PRO A 188 5.96 -22.43 12.97
C PRO A 188 4.91 -21.66 12.16
N PHE A 189 4.64 -20.42 12.59
CA PHE A 189 3.62 -19.52 12.04
C PHE A 189 3.99 -18.93 10.69
N CYS A 190 5.26 -18.56 10.54
CA CYS A 190 5.82 -18.25 9.25
C CYS A 190 6.17 -19.57 8.57
N LEU A 191 5.46 -19.87 7.48
CA LEU A 191 5.82 -21.00 6.63
C LEU A 191 6.94 -20.52 5.71
N ARG A 192 8.06 -21.24 5.73
CA ARG A 192 9.10 -21.08 4.72
C ARG A 192 8.71 -21.93 3.53
N ASN A 193 8.53 -21.32 2.36
CA ASN A 193 8.39 -22.11 1.15
C ASN A 193 9.76 -22.70 0.80
N SER A 194 9.89 -24.03 0.78
CA SER A 194 11.17 -24.69 0.48
C SER A 194 11.65 -24.45 -0.95
N GLU A 195 10.73 -24.16 -1.88
CA GLU A 195 11.08 -23.92 -3.28
C GLU A 195 11.67 -22.52 -3.51
N ASP A 196 11.06 -21.49 -2.90
CA ASP A 196 11.42 -20.08 -3.13
C ASP A 196 12.24 -19.45 -2.00
N ASP A 197 12.46 -20.20 -0.92
CA ASP A 197 13.09 -19.73 0.31
C ASP A 197 12.37 -18.53 0.99
N ASP A 198 11.08 -18.34 0.69
CA ASP A 198 10.31 -17.17 1.11
C ASP A 198 9.57 -17.44 2.43
N THR A 199 9.71 -16.52 3.38
CA THR A 199 8.95 -16.52 4.62
C THR A 199 7.55 -15.99 4.32
N MET A 200 6.49 -16.64 4.80
CA MET A 200 5.12 -16.27 4.45
C MET A 200 4.20 -16.13 5.65
N VAL A 201 3.27 -15.16 5.59
CA VAL A 201 2.20 -14.97 6.57
C VAL A 201 0.81 -15.19 5.96
N PRO A 202 -0.13 -15.81 6.69
CA PRO A 202 -1.49 -15.97 6.22
C PRO A 202 -2.20 -14.62 6.12
N ILE A 203 -2.82 -14.33 4.98
CA ILE A 203 -3.61 -13.10 4.78
C ILE A 203 -5.12 -13.38 4.68
N THR A 204 -5.53 -14.63 4.46
CA THR A 204 -6.95 -15.04 4.49
C THR A 204 -7.23 -16.11 5.54
N THR A 205 -8.49 -16.33 5.85
CA THR A 205 -8.94 -17.49 6.64
C THR A 205 -8.81 -18.79 5.84
N GLU A 206 -8.91 -19.92 6.53
CA GLU A 206 -9.19 -21.21 5.88
C GLU A 206 -10.58 -21.21 5.25
N PHE A 207 -10.66 -21.72 4.02
CA PHE A 207 -11.90 -22.08 3.33
C PHE A 207 -12.06 -23.61 3.27
N GLU A 208 -13.26 -24.11 2.93
CA GLU A 208 -13.58 -25.53 2.71
C GLU A 208 -12.41 -26.29 2.06
N GLY A 209 -11.93 -27.32 2.75
CA GLY A 209 -10.72 -28.06 2.34
C GLY A 209 -9.39 -27.44 2.77
N ARG A 210 -9.37 -26.61 3.83
CA ARG A 210 -8.17 -26.10 4.51
C ARG A 210 -7.23 -25.27 3.62
N LYS A 211 -7.79 -24.61 2.60
CA LYS A 211 -7.02 -23.73 1.71
C LYS A 211 -6.89 -22.33 2.29
N ARG A 212 -5.71 -21.72 2.13
CA ARG A 212 -5.44 -20.35 2.61
C ARG A 212 -4.49 -19.61 1.69
N PHE A 213 -4.68 -18.30 1.52
CA PHE A 213 -3.70 -17.46 0.85
C PHE A 213 -2.70 -16.86 1.82
N TYR A 214 -1.44 -16.80 1.39
CA TYR A 214 -0.32 -16.27 2.13
C TYR A 214 0.37 -15.17 1.33
N ALA A 215 0.91 -14.18 2.03
CA ALA A 215 1.84 -13.21 1.47
C ALA A 215 3.26 -13.59 1.91
N GLY A 216 4.17 -13.75 0.94
CA GLY A 216 5.60 -13.93 1.19
C GLY A 216 6.32 -12.60 1.36
N GLU A 217 7.46 -12.56 2.07
CA GLU A 217 8.29 -11.35 2.24
C GLU A 217 8.72 -10.76 0.89
N SER A 218 8.88 -11.61 -0.14
CA SER A 218 9.16 -11.17 -1.51
C SER A 218 8.04 -10.32 -2.14
N GLY A 219 6.83 -10.34 -1.56
CA GLY A 219 5.61 -9.76 -2.13
C GLY A 219 4.78 -10.72 -2.97
N SER A 220 5.29 -11.92 -3.23
CA SER A 220 4.57 -12.99 -3.91
C SER A 220 3.35 -13.46 -3.10
N ILE A 221 2.31 -13.91 -3.79
CA ILE A 221 1.12 -14.51 -3.18
C ILE A 221 1.13 -16.02 -3.41
N TYR A 222 0.90 -16.77 -2.33
CA TYR A 222 0.88 -18.22 -2.32
C TYR A 222 -0.50 -18.75 -1.92
N LEU A 223 -0.90 -19.88 -2.51
CA LEU A 223 -2.02 -20.69 -2.06
C LEU A 223 -1.46 -21.88 -1.27
N GLY A 224 -1.66 -21.88 0.04
CA GLY A 224 -1.38 -23.04 0.88
C GLY A 224 -2.53 -24.03 0.85
N THR A 225 -2.13 -25.30 0.75
CA THR A 225 -2.99 -26.48 0.86
C THR A 225 -2.45 -27.37 1.99
N ASP A 226 -3.15 -28.46 2.32
CA ASP A 226 -2.67 -29.43 3.32
C ASP A 226 -1.29 -30.05 2.97
N PHE A 227 -0.87 -30.00 1.71
CA PHE A 227 0.32 -30.70 1.21
C PHE A 227 1.46 -29.76 0.79
N GLN A 228 1.14 -28.60 0.21
CA GLN A 228 2.14 -27.69 -0.36
C GLN A 228 1.63 -26.25 -0.46
N ASN A 229 2.57 -25.32 -0.58
CA ASN A 229 2.33 -23.90 -0.88
C ASN A 229 2.69 -23.63 -2.33
N VAL A 230 1.72 -23.22 -3.15
CA VAL A 230 1.93 -22.95 -4.56
C VAL A 230 1.91 -21.45 -4.81
N LYS A 231 2.94 -20.90 -5.46
CA LYS A 231 2.94 -19.49 -5.87
C LYS A 231 1.85 -19.26 -6.91
N VAL A 232 0.93 -18.35 -6.63
CA VAL A 232 -0.21 -18.02 -7.53
C VAL A 232 -0.08 -16.65 -8.18
N ALA A 233 0.75 -15.75 -7.65
CA ALA A 233 1.07 -14.48 -8.27
C ALA A 233 2.40 -13.91 -7.76
N ASP A 234 3.05 -13.08 -8.57
CA ASP A 234 4.27 -12.36 -8.20
C ASP A 234 4.01 -11.16 -7.28
N SER A 235 2.77 -10.67 -7.24
CA SER A 235 2.40 -9.54 -6.40
C SER A 235 0.92 -9.54 -6.02
N LEU A 236 0.56 -8.80 -4.97
CA LEU A 236 -0.82 -8.62 -4.52
C LEU A 236 -1.70 -8.03 -5.63
N VAL A 237 -1.22 -7.02 -6.35
CA VAL A 237 -1.97 -6.38 -7.45
C VAL A 237 -2.22 -7.38 -8.57
N ALA A 238 -1.19 -8.13 -8.99
CA ALA A 238 -1.33 -9.16 -10.00
C ALA A 238 -2.33 -10.24 -9.56
N TRP A 239 -2.29 -10.64 -8.28
CA TRP A 239 -3.26 -11.57 -7.72
C TRP A 239 -4.69 -11.04 -7.77
N LEU A 240 -4.96 -9.83 -7.25
CA LEU A 240 -6.31 -9.25 -7.26
C LEU A 240 -6.86 -9.04 -8.67
N GLN A 241 -6.00 -8.67 -9.63
CA GLN A 241 -6.40 -8.49 -11.03
C GLN A 241 -6.86 -9.80 -11.68
N LYS A 242 -6.30 -10.96 -11.31
CA LYS A 242 -6.77 -12.27 -11.82
C LYS A 242 -8.22 -12.57 -11.44
N TRP A 243 -8.72 -11.99 -10.36
CA TRP A 243 -10.09 -12.19 -9.88
C TRP A 243 -11.09 -11.15 -10.41
N LEU A 244 -10.62 -10.17 -11.18
CA LEU A 244 -11.45 -9.13 -11.81
C LEU A 244 -11.84 -9.45 -13.26
N ILE A 245 -11.40 -10.61 -13.79
CA ILE A 245 -11.66 -11.10 -15.15
C ILE A 245 -12.84 -12.07 -15.08
#